data_AF-A0A357FUM8-F1
#
_entry.id   AF-A0A357FUM8-F1
#
_cell.length_a   1.000
_cell.length_b   1.000
_cell.length_c   1.000
_cell.angle_alpha   90.00
_cell.angle_beta   90.00
_cell.angle_gamma   90.00
#
_symmetry.space_group_name_H-M   'P 1'
#
loop_
_entity.id
_entity.type
_entity.pdbx_description
1 polymer ?
#
loop_
_entity_poly.entity_id
_entity_poly.type
_entity_poly.pdbx_seq_one_letter_code
_entity_poly.pdbx_strand_id
1 'polypeptide(L)'
;MIKPTSYFTQRRSLVLGQQTHMVGILNLTPDSFSDGGDFVDLTRALQHFHRMVQAGATIIDVGGESTRPGHVPISVAEEIARVVPFIEKVRAETKALISI
;
A
#
# COMPACT_ATOMS: atom_id res chain seq x y z
N MET A 1 23.58 22.07 -7.41
CA MET A 1 22.79 21.16 -8.27
C MET A 1 22.90 19.76 -7.66
N ILE A 2 21.79 19.20 -7.16
CA ILE A 2 21.77 17.84 -6.59
C ILE A 2 21.92 16.87 -7.75
N LYS A 3 22.95 16.00 -7.75
CA LYS A 3 23.05 14.94 -8.75
C LYS A 3 21.86 13.98 -8.54
N PRO A 4 21.08 13.64 -9.58
CA PRO A 4 19.99 12.69 -9.42
C PRO A 4 20.55 11.34 -8.95
N THR A 5 20.05 10.88 -7.82
CA THR A 5 20.39 9.58 -7.23
C THR A 5 19.25 8.62 -7.54
N SER A 6 19.57 7.40 -7.98
CA SER A 6 18.54 6.39 -8.22
C SER A 6 18.42 5.47 -7.01
N TYR A 7 17.19 5.25 -6.54
CA TYR A 7 16.87 4.15 -5.63
C TYR A 7 16.48 2.92 -6.45
N PHE A 8 17.13 1.78 -6.21
CA PHE A 8 16.94 0.56 -6.99
C PHE A 8 16.09 -0.44 -6.23
N THR A 9 15.08 -0.99 -6.89
CA THR A 9 14.29 -2.14 -6.41
C THR A 9 14.39 -3.28 -7.41
N GLN A 10 13.92 -4.47 -7.03
CA GLN A 10 13.84 -5.61 -7.94
C GLN A 10 12.94 -5.36 -9.17
N ARG A 11 11.99 -4.42 -9.10
CA ARG A 11 11.02 -4.19 -10.20
C ARG A 11 11.31 -2.97 -11.05
N ARG A 12 11.84 -1.90 -10.47
CA ARG A 12 12.22 -0.67 -11.16
C ARG A 12 13.12 0.21 -10.29
N SER A 13 13.78 1.17 -10.93
CA SER A 13 14.40 2.28 -10.22
C SER A 13 13.42 3.44 -10.01
N LEU A 14 13.69 4.24 -8.99
CA LEU A 14 13.12 5.56 -8.77
C LEU A 14 14.24 6.59 -8.89
N VAL A 15 14.08 7.59 -9.75
CA VAL A 15 15.04 8.69 -9.87
C VAL A 15 14.66 9.76 -8.86
N LEU A 16 15.49 9.92 -7.83
CA LEU A 16 15.28 10.89 -6.77
C LEU A 16 15.83 12.26 -7.20
N GLY A 17 15.13 13.32 -6.80
CA GLY A 17 15.53 14.71 -7.03
C GLY A 17 15.15 15.30 -8.39
N GLN A 18 14.53 14.53 -9.30
CA GLN A 18 13.96 15.06 -10.55
C GLN A 18 12.47 15.39 -10.45
N GLN A 19 11.72 14.65 -9.64
CA GLN A 19 10.30 14.88 -9.40
C GLN A 19 9.90 14.40 -8.01
N THR A 20 8.77 14.89 -7.52
CA THR A 20 8.15 14.39 -6.30
C THR A 20 7.50 13.03 -6.57
N HIS A 21 7.87 12.03 -5.79
CA HIS A 21 7.22 10.73 -5.79
C HIS A 21 6.09 10.71 -4.76
N MET A 22 4.86 10.52 -5.22
CA MET A 22 3.71 10.35 -4.32
C MET A 22 3.66 8.92 -3.80
N VAL A 23 3.44 8.80 -2.49
CA VAL A 23 3.17 7.56 -1.78
C VAL A 23 1.70 7.55 -1.38
N GLY A 24 0.93 6.60 -1.89
CA GLY A 24 -0.44 6.35 -1.44
C GLY A 24 -0.42 5.47 -0.20
N ILE A 25 -1.19 5.81 0.84
CA ILE A 25 -1.30 5.01 2.07
C ILE A 25 -2.56 4.15 1.98
N LEU A 26 -2.40 2.83 2.11
CA LEU A 26 -3.48 1.86 2.06
C LEU A 26 -3.50 1.01 3.34
N ASN A 27 -4.39 1.35 4.27
CA ASN A 27 -4.57 0.58 5.50
C ASN A 27 -5.65 -0.50 5.31
N LEU A 28 -5.25 -1.76 5.24
CA LEU A 28 -6.13 -2.93 5.16
C LEU A 28 -6.65 -3.31 6.55
N THR A 29 -7.31 -2.35 7.20
CA THR A 29 -7.95 -2.51 8.50
C THR A 29 -9.47 -2.55 8.33
N PRO A 30 -10.22 -3.28 9.18
CA PRO A 30 -11.68 -3.37 9.05
C PRO A 30 -12.35 -2.01 9.05
N ASP A 31 -11.92 -1.06 9.88
CA ASP A 31 -12.48 0.30 9.90
C ASP A 31 -12.29 1.09 8.59
N SER A 32 -11.31 0.73 7.76
CA SER A 32 -11.03 1.42 6.50
C SER A 32 -11.85 0.90 5.31
N PHE A 33 -12.18 -0.40 5.32
CA PHE A 33 -12.78 -1.09 4.16
C PHE A 33 -13.91 -2.05 4.53
N SER A 34 -14.55 -1.88 5.68
CA SER A 34 -15.71 -2.65 6.08
C SER A 34 -17.00 -1.84 5.99
N ASP A 35 -18.12 -2.53 5.82
CA ASP A 35 -19.48 -1.99 6.02
C ASP A 35 -19.96 -2.11 7.48
N GLY A 36 -19.05 -2.40 8.42
CA GLY A 36 -19.35 -2.51 9.86
C GLY A 36 -19.12 -3.90 10.48
N GLY A 37 -18.48 -4.83 9.75
CA GLY A 37 -17.96 -6.10 10.29
C GLY A 37 -16.44 -6.13 10.44
N ASP A 38 -15.89 -7.24 10.95
CA ASP A 38 -14.46 -7.39 11.25
C ASP A 38 -13.58 -7.77 10.03
N PHE A 39 -14.15 -7.77 8.83
CA PHE A 39 -13.47 -8.20 7.60
C PHE A 39 -13.20 -7.03 6.66
N VAL A 40 -12.05 -7.09 5.98
CA VAL A 40 -11.67 -6.14 4.91
C VAL A 40 -12.39 -6.54 3.62
N ASP A 41 -13.14 -5.61 3.02
CA ASP A 41 -13.62 -5.78 1.65
C ASP A 41 -12.46 -5.59 0.67
N LEU A 42 -11.91 -6.72 0.21
CA LEU A 42 -10.80 -6.75 -0.73
C LEU A 42 -11.13 -6.03 -2.05
N THR A 43 -12.40 -6.06 -2.48
CA THR A 43 -12.83 -5.40 -3.73
C THR A 43 -12.71 -3.88 -3.60
N ARG A 44 -13.16 -3.33 -2.47
CA ARG A 44 -13.03 -1.89 -2.20
C ARG A 44 -11.57 -1.46 -2.05
N ALA A 45 -10.75 -2.27 -1.38
CA ALA A 45 -9.32 -2.01 -1.26
C ALA A 45 -8.63 -1.95 -2.63
N LEU A 46 -8.94 -2.89 -3.52
CA LEU A 46 -8.42 -2.92 -4.90
C LEU A 46 -8.84 -1.69 -5.70
N GLN A 47 -10.13 -1.34 -5.64
CA GLN A 47 -10.62 -0.13 -6.31
C GLN A 47 -9.94 1.13 -5.79
N HIS A 48 -9.70 1.22 -4.48
CA HIS A 48 -8.98 2.35 -3.90
C HIS A 48 -7.51 2.39 -4.34
N PHE A 49 -6.85 1.23 -4.36
CA PHE A 49 -5.49 1.09 -4.90
C PHE A 49 -5.37 1.58 -6.33
N HIS A 50 -6.25 1.13 -7.24
CA HIS A 50 -6.21 1.57 -8.64
C HIS A 50 -6.46 3.08 -8.77
N ARG A 51 -7.37 3.64 -7.98
CA ARG A 51 -7.60 5.10 -7.96
C ARG A 51 -6.34 5.86 -7.54
N MET A 52 -5.61 5.41 -6.52
CA MET A 52 -4.35 6.05 -6.10
C MET A 52 -3.28 5.99 -7.19
N VAL A 53 -3.13 4.83 -7.84
CA VAL A 53 -2.17 4.67 -8.94
C VAL A 53 -2.55 5.56 -10.12
N GLN A 54 -3.83 5.61 -10.49
CA GLN A 54 -4.34 6.48 -11.56
C GLN A 54 -4.16 7.97 -11.23
N ALA A 55 -4.25 8.35 -9.96
CA ALA A 55 -4.00 9.71 -9.48
C ALA A 55 -2.50 10.09 -9.45
N GLY A 56 -1.60 9.16 -9.78
CA GLY A 56 -0.16 9.43 -9.90
C GLY A 56 0.69 8.90 -8.74
N ALA A 57 0.13 8.13 -7.81
CA ALA A 57 0.93 7.46 -6.79
C ALA A 57 1.92 6.48 -7.44
N THR A 58 3.21 6.72 -7.22
CA THR A 58 4.28 5.86 -7.76
C THR A 58 4.65 4.70 -6.82
N ILE A 59 4.31 4.87 -5.55
CA ILE A 59 4.50 3.89 -4.47
C ILE A 59 3.16 3.80 -3.73
N ILE A 60 2.78 2.60 -3.32
CA ILE A 60 1.68 2.38 -2.38
C ILE A 60 2.25 1.69 -1.15
N ASP A 61 2.01 2.28 0.01
CA ASP A 61 2.36 1.74 1.32
C ASP A 61 1.16 0.98 1.88
N VAL A 62 1.32 -0.32 2.11
CA VAL A 62 0.24 -1.23 2.50
C VAL A 62 0.47 -1.66 3.95
N GLY A 63 -0.45 -1.31 4.85
CA GLY A 63 -0.40 -1.73 6.25
C GLY A 63 -1.61 -2.59 6.62
N GLY A 64 -1.41 -3.68 7.37
CA GLY A 64 -2.51 -4.51 7.89
C GLY A 64 -2.90 -4.19 9.34
N GLU A 65 -2.01 -3.50 10.06
CA GLU A 65 -2.20 -3.04 11.43
C GLU A 65 -2.46 -1.52 11.50
N SER A 66 -3.36 -1.10 12.39
CA SER A 66 -3.60 0.31 12.67
C SER A 66 -2.55 0.82 13.64
N THR A 67 -1.94 1.98 13.37
CA THR A 67 -1.00 2.64 14.29
C THR A 67 -1.66 3.78 15.09
N ARG A 68 -2.99 3.90 15.04
CA ARG A 68 -3.71 4.97 15.73
C ARG A 68 -3.62 4.81 17.26
N PRO A 69 -3.64 5.91 18.04
CA PRO A 69 -3.71 5.82 19.49
C PRO A 69 -4.90 4.96 19.95
N GLY A 70 -4.64 4.00 20.84
CA GLY A 70 -5.66 3.11 21.40
C GLY A 70 -6.07 1.95 20.49
N HIS A 71 -5.37 1.67 19.38
CA HIS A 71 -5.57 0.43 18.64
C HIS A 71 -5.23 -0.79 19.49
N VAL A 72 -5.89 -1.90 19.19
CA VAL A 72 -5.51 -3.22 19.74
C VAL A 72 -4.50 -3.82 18.77
N PRO A 73 -3.27 -4.13 19.24
CA PRO A 73 -2.27 -4.78 18.40
C PRO A 73 -2.80 -6.12 17.89
N ILE A 74 -2.45 -6.45 16.66
CA ILE A 74 -2.82 -7.74 16.05
C ILE A 74 -1.64 -8.69 16.04
N SER A 75 -1.93 -9.99 15.88
CA SER A 75 -0.86 -10.97 15.71
C SER A 75 -0.21 -10.83 14.34
N VAL A 76 1.07 -11.21 14.21
CA VAL A 76 1.78 -11.28 12.92
C VAL A 76 1.00 -12.14 11.91
N ALA A 77 0.42 -13.25 12.36
CA ALA A 77 -0.37 -14.13 11.50
C ALA A 77 -1.63 -13.43 10.96
N GLU A 78 -2.28 -12.60 11.78
CA GLU A 78 -3.43 -11.81 11.37
C GLU A 78 -3.05 -10.72 10.38
N GLU A 79 -1.93 -10.01 10.61
CA GLU A 79 -1.45 -9.01 9.67
C GLU A 79 -1.12 -9.64 8.30
N ILE A 80 -0.39 -10.77 8.29
CA ILE A 80 -0.10 -11.54 7.09
C ILE A 80 -1.39 -11.93 6.35
N ALA A 81 -2.39 -12.42 7.07
CA ALA A 81 -3.68 -12.81 6.50
C ALA A 81 -4.44 -11.63 5.86
N ARG A 82 -4.20 -10.40 6.32
CA ARG A 82 -4.76 -9.18 5.73
C ARG A 82 -3.99 -8.72 4.49
N VAL A 83 -2.66 -8.63 4.58
CA VAL A 83 -1.83 -7.95 3.55
C VAL A 83 -1.45 -8.86 2.39
N VAL A 84 -1.15 -10.14 2.64
CA VAL A 84 -0.61 -11.03 1.60
C VAL A 84 -1.62 -11.27 0.46
N PRO A 85 -2.90 -11.64 0.72
CA PRO A 85 -3.86 -11.88 -0.36
C PRO A 85 -4.08 -10.64 -1.23
N PHE A 86 -4.04 -9.45 -0.62
CA PHE A 86 -4.14 -8.19 -1.34
C PHE A 86 -2.93 -7.94 -2.23
N ILE A 87 -1.71 -8.05 -1.66
CA ILE A 87 -0.46 -7.82 -2.39
C ILE A 87 -0.33 -8.79 -3.57
N GLU A 88 -0.61 -10.08 -3.36
CA GLU A 88 -0.58 -11.09 -4.42
C GLU A 88 -1.47 -10.71 -5.61
N LYS A 89 -2.67 -10.20 -5.33
CA LYS A 89 -3.64 -9.81 -6.35
C LYS A 89 -3.20 -8.57 -7.14
N VAL A 90 -2.82 -7.47 -6.48
CA VAL A 90 -2.43 -6.25 -7.19
C VAL A 90 -1.09 -6.37 -7.91
N ARG A 91 -0.23 -7.31 -7.48
CA ARG A 91 1.15 -7.33 -7.96
C ARG A 91 1.26 -7.64 -9.45
N ALA A 92 0.32 -8.39 -10.01
CA ALA A 92 0.26 -8.69 -11.45
C ALA A 92 -0.23 -7.49 -12.29
N GLU A 93 -0.89 -6.52 -11.68
CA GLU A 93 -1.72 -5.53 -12.38
C GLU A 93 -1.10 -4.11 -12.43
N THR A 94 0.04 -3.90 -11.76
CA THR A 94 0.61 -2.56 -11.57
C THR A 94 2.12 -2.50 -11.71
N LYS A 95 2.63 -1.33 -12.11
CA LYS A 95 4.06 -0.96 -12.05
C LYS A 95 4.40 -0.09 -10.83
N ALA A 96 3.40 0.30 -10.03
CA ALA A 96 3.63 0.98 -8.76
C ALA A 96 4.48 0.07 -7.85
N LEU A 97 5.40 0.68 -7.11
CA LEU A 97 6.11 -0.02 -6.06
C LEU A 97 5.18 -0.25 -4.87
N ILE A 98 5.41 -1.34 -4.16
CA ILE A 98 4.67 -1.68 -2.94
C ILE A 98 5.67 -1.60 -1.80
N SER A 99 5.30 -0.88 -0.75
CA SER A 99 5.93 -0.84 0.57
C SER A 99 5.02 -1.59 1.55
N ILE A 100 5.61 -2.26 2.53
CA ILE A 100 4.96 -3.01 3.61
C ILE A 100 5.67 -2.66 4.92
#